data_AF-A0A2C5YFA1-F1
#
_entry.id   AF-A0A2C5YFA1-F1
#
_cell.length_a   1.000
_cell.length_b   1.000
_cell.length_c   1.000
_cell.angle_alpha   90.00
_cell.angle_beta   90.00
_cell.angle_gamma   90.00
#
_symmetry.space_group_name_H-M   'P 1'
#
loop_
_entity.id
_entity.type
_entity.pdbx_description
1 polymer ?
#
loop_
_entity_poly.entity_id
_entity_poly.type
_entity_poly.pdbx_seq_one_letter_code
_entity_poly.pdbx_strand_id
1 'polypeptide(L)' 'MPPASPDRARFRDFILRNADAVWDRDRAGDADHVLFGAAWQGPFFAPATGATQSSALDALVAAVAVA' A
#
# COMPACT_ATOMS: atom_id res chain seq x y z
N MET A 1 -21.21 20.13 -7.61
CA MET A 1 -20.36 19.35 -6.69
C MET A 1 -19.61 20.34 -5.81
N PRO A 2 -19.74 20.28 -4.47
CA PRO A 2 -18.89 21.09 -3.61
C PRO A 2 -17.41 20.74 -3.86
N PRO A 3 -16.47 21.68 -3.67
CA PRO A 3 -15.05 21.38 -3.78
C PRO A 3 -14.70 20.25 -2.80
N ALA A 4 -13.80 19.36 -3.20
CA ALA A 4 -13.24 18.37 -2.29
C ALA A 4 -12.72 19.08 -1.03
N SER A 5 -13.08 18.59 0.16
CA SER A 5 -12.50 19.12 1.39
C SER A 5 -10.97 18.97 1.31
N PRO A 6 -10.19 19.91 1.88
CA PRO A 6 -8.74 19.79 1.96
C PRO A 6 -8.29 18.43 2.52
N ASP A 7 -9.10 17.81 3.38
CA ASP A 7 -8.87 16.49 3.95
C ASP A 7 -8.93 15.37 2.90
N ARG A 8 -9.82 15.46 1.91
CA ARG A 8 -9.92 14.43 0.86
C ARG A 8 -8.64 14.34 0.04
N ALA A 9 -8.06 15.49 -0.32
CA ALA A 9 -6.78 15.54 -1.04
C ALA A 9 -5.64 14.96 -0.19
N ARG A 10 -5.60 15.32 1.11
CA ARG A 10 -4.60 14.78 2.05
C ARG A 10 -4.70 13.28 2.23
N PHE A 11 -5.92 12.73 2.35
CA PHE A 11 -6.12 11.29 2.45
C PHE A 11 -5.77 10.56 1.16
N ARG A 12 -6.13 11.13 -0.01
CA ARG A 12 -5.69 10.61 -1.31
C ARG A 12 -4.16 10.50 -1.36
N ASP A 13 -3.45 11.59 -1.06
CA ASP A 13 -2.00 11.61 -1.10
C ASP A 13 -1.37 10.63 -0.08
N PHE A 14 -1.98 10.48 1.09
CA PHE A 14 -1.54 9.51 2.09
C PHE A 14 -1.69 8.08 1.59
N ILE A 15 -2.83 7.72 1.00
CA ILE A 15 -3.09 6.39 0.45
C ILE A 15 -2.09 6.07 -0.65
N LEU A 16 -1.91 6.98 -1.61
CA LEU A 16 -1.00 6.78 -2.74
C LEU A 16 0.45 6.57 -2.27
N ARG A 17 0.96 7.40 -1.35
CA ARG A 17 2.32 7.23 -0.83
C ARG A 17 2.56 5.93 -0.09
N ASN A 18 1.54 5.42 0.63
CA ASN A 18 1.66 4.13 1.31
C ASN A 18 1.63 2.98 0.32
N ALA A 19 0.77 3.04 -0.71
CA ALA A 19 0.75 2.04 -1.77
C ALA A 19 2.07 1.99 -2.55
N ASP A 20 2.66 3.16 -2.86
CA ASP A 20 3.99 3.23 -3.48
C ASP A 20 5.05 2.58 -2.57
N ALA A 21 5.02 2.87 -1.27
CA ALA A 21 5.96 2.30 -0.31
C ALA A 21 5.83 0.76 -0.21
N VAL A 22 4.60 0.23 -0.15
CA VAL A 22 4.30 -1.20 -0.20
C VAL A 22 4.92 -1.83 -1.45
N TRP A 23 4.66 -1.25 -2.63
CA TRP A 23 5.07 -1.83 -3.91
C TRP A 23 6.57 -1.78 -4.15
N ASP A 24 7.20 -0.65 -3.82
CA ASP A 24 8.60 -0.38 -4.15
C ASP A 24 9.57 -0.89 -3.08
N ARG A 25 9.15 -0.98 -1.81
CA ARG A 25 10.08 -1.15 -0.68
C ARG A 25 9.78 -2.34 0.21
N ASP A 26 8.52 -2.75 0.35
CA ASP A 26 8.11 -3.89 1.19
C ASP A 26 7.68 -5.10 0.36
N ARG A 27 8.23 -5.22 -0.86
CA ARG A 27 7.93 -6.30 -1.80
C ARG A 27 9.09 -7.27 -1.91
N ALA A 28 8.79 -8.56 -1.79
CA ALA A 28 9.70 -9.66 -2.09
C ALA A 28 9.04 -10.70 -3.01
N GLY A 29 9.84 -11.65 -3.51
CA GLY A 29 9.38 -12.69 -4.41
C GLY A 29 9.46 -12.32 -5.90
N ASP A 30 8.76 -13.08 -6.73
CA ASP A 30 8.69 -12.88 -8.18
C ASP A 30 7.31 -12.38 -8.62
N ALA A 31 7.08 -12.27 -9.93
CA ALA A 31 5.83 -11.78 -10.49
C ALA A 31 4.62 -12.66 -10.18
N ASP A 32 4.84 -13.97 -9.96
CA ASP A 32 3.78 -14.95 -9.70
C ASP A 32 3.56 -15.16 -8.19
N HIS A 33 4.54 -14.80 -7.35
CA HIS A 33 4.53 -14.99 -5.90
C HIS A 33 5.04 -13.75 -5.17
N VAL A 34 4.21 -12.70 -5.14
CA VAL A 34 4.54 -11.45 -4.46
C VAL A 34 4.28 -11.54 -2.94
N LEU A 35 5.28 -11.16 -2.15
CA LEU A 35 5.24 -11.13 -0.69
C LEU A 35 5.29 -9.71 -0.13
N PHE A 36 4.36 -9.38 0.78
CA PHE A 36 4.33 -8.12 1.53
C PHE A 36 4.45 -8.34 3.05
N GLY A 37 5.25 -7.47 3.69
CA GLY A 37 5.53 -7.48 5.11
C GLY A 37 4.66 -6.51 5.91
N ALA A 38 5.04 -6.31 7.18
CA ALA A 38 4.37 -5.36 8.07
C ALA A 38 4.97 -3.95 8.00
N ALA A 39 6.16 -3.80 7.42
CA ALA A 39 6.97 -2.60 7.49
C ALA A 39 7.07 -1.94 6.11
N TRP A 40 6.05 -1.19 5.72
CA TRP A 40 5.93 -0.59 4.38
C TRP A 40 7.04 0.40 4.03
N GLN A 41 7.78 0.92 5.00
CA GLN A 41 8.98 1.73 4.76
C GLN A 41 10.12 0.92 4.11
N GLY A 42 10.04 -0.42 4.16
CA GLY A 42 11.03 -1.36 3.67
C GLY A 42 12.34 -1.39 4.48
N PRO A 43 13.29 -2.26 4.08
CA PRO A 43 13.10 -3.34 3.10
C PRO A 43 12.12 -4.40 3.62
N PHE A 44 11.71 -5.34 2.76
CA PHE A 44 10.91 -6.49 3.19
C PHE A 44 11.61 -7.29 4.30
N PHE A 45 10.85 -7.65 5.35
CA PHE A 45 11.31 -8.54 6.42
C PHE A 45 10.40 -9.77 6.55
N ALA A 46 11.00 -10.95 6.51
CA ALA A 46 10.29 -12.21 6.72
C ALA A 46 9.92 -12.42 8.21
N PRO A 47 8.84 -13.16 8.51
CA PRO A 47 7.92 -13.79 7.57
C PRO A 47 6.80 -12.83 7.09
N ALA A 48 6.38 -12.98 5.83
CA ALA A 48 5.07 -12.52 5.42
C ALA A 48 4.00 -13.44 6.02
N THR A 49 2.89 -12.87 6.50
CA THR A 49 1.74 -13.63 7.00
C THR A 49 0.51 -13.30 6.17
N GLY A 50 -0.57 -14.07 6.32
CA GLY A 50 -1.84 -13.71 5.68
C GLY A 50 -2.32 -12.31 6.07
N ALA A 51 -2.09 -11.88 7.33
CA ALA A 51 -2.51 -10.56 7.79
C ALA A 51 -1.70 -9.42 7.16
N THR A 52 -0.37 -9.56 7.05
CA THR A 52 0.47 -8.54 6.39
C THR A 52 0.13 -8.40 4.92
N GLN A 53 -0.11 -9.54 4.27
CA GLN A 53 -0.56 -9.59 2.88
C GLN A 53 -1.90 -8.90 2.65
N SER A 54 -2.93 -9.26 3.43
CA SER A 54 -4.25 -8.64 3.30
C SER A 54 -4.19 -7.13 3.54
N SER A 55 -3.42 -6.66 4.53
CA SER A 55 -3.29 -5.23 4.80
C SER A 55 -2.59 -4.47 3.65
N ALA A 56 -1.57 -5.07 3.03
CA ALA A 56 -0.93 -4.49 1.86
C ALA A 56 -1.88 -4.42 0.66
N LEU A 57 -2.66 -5.48 0.42
CA LEU A 57 -3.69 -5.50 -0.63
C LEU A 57 -4.77 -4.43 -0.41
N ASP A 58 -5.21 -4.21 0.83
CA ASP A 58 -6.16 -3.13 1.15
C ASP A 58 -5.61 -1.76 0.75
N ALA A 59 -4.33 -1.48 1.02
CA ALA A 59 -3.68 -0.23 0.63
C ALA A 59 -3.59 -0.07 -0.89
N LEU A 60 -3.20 -1.13 -1.62
CA LEU A 60 -3.11 -1.13 -3.07
C LEU A 60 -4.48 -0.95 -3.74
N VAL A 61 -5.52 -1.65 -3.25
CA VAL A 61 -6.89 -1.53 -3.76
C VAL A 61 -7.45 -0.13 -3.46
N ALA A 62 -7.20 0.42 -2.27
CA ALA A 62 -7.58 1.78 -1.95
C ALA A 62 -6.90 2.81 -2.87
N ALA A 63 -5.62 2.60 -3.21
CA ALA A 63 -4.90 3.44 -4.16
C ALA A 63 -5.53 3.41 -5.55
N VAL A 64 -5.90 2.23 -6.06
CA VAL A 64 -6.63 2.10 -7.34
C VAL A 64 -7.94 2.89 -7.34
N ALA A 65 -8.65 2.93 -6.20
CA ALA A 65 -9.92 3.64 -6.09
C ALA A 65 -9.79 5.18 -6.07
N VAL A 66 -8.60 5.71 -5.74
CA VAL A 66 -8.36 7.16 -5.60
C VAL A 66 -7.33 7.74 -6.57
N ALA A 67 -6.72 6.89 -7.40
CA ALA A 67 -5.72 7.26 -8.40
C ALA A 67 -6.29 8.22 -9.45
#